data_AF-A0A915MD74-F1
#
_entry.id   AF-A0A915MD74-F1
#
_cell.length_a   1.000
_cell.length_b   1.000
_cell.length_c   1.000
_cell.angle_alpha   90.00
_cell.angle_beta   90.00
_cell.angle_gamma   90.00
#
_symmetry.space_group_name_H-M   'P 1'
#
loop_
_entity.id
_entity.type
_entity.pdbx_description
1 polymer ?
#
loop_
_entity_poly.entity_id
_entity_poly.type
_entity_poly.pdbx_seq_one_letter_code
_entity_poly.pdbx_strand_id
1 'polypeptide(L)'
;ACRFELTEFNKAGCGNDTDYGFQKGTPCIILSLNRLIGWQPKDYEKDQIPDELKDRYAPGHITFYCNGTSEIDDELIGAVEYIPKEGIDGRYYPYAVMDNYQQPFAMVKFKNLPKNRIVMVECGAYAANIEQDQESRSGMVTFELLREES
;
A
#
# COMPACT_ATOMS: atom_id res chain seq x y z
N ALA A 1 -18.72 5.59 -12.63
CA ALA A 1 -17.46 5.17 -11.97
C ALA A 1 -16.86 6.40 -11.30
N CYS A 2 -16.25 6.26 -10.12
CA CYS A 2 -15.49 7.34 -9.49
C CYS A 2 -14.18 7.56 -10.27
N ARG A 3 -13.84 8.82 -10.55
CA ARG A 3 -12.56 9.15 -11.19
C ARG A 3 -11.44 9.06 -10.16
N PHE A 4 -10.39 8.34 -10.49
CA PHE A 4 -9.18 8.18 -9.69
C PHE A 4 -8.11 9.15 -10.21
N GLU A 5 -7.69 10.10 -9.38
CA GLU A 5 -6.75 11.16 -9.76
C GLU A 5 -5.32 10.77 -9.38
N LEU A 6 -4.36 11.01 -10.27
CA LEU A 6 -2.94 10.68 -10.04
C LEU A 6 -2.13 11.82 -9.41
N THR A 7 -2.77 12.96 -9.13
CA THR A 7 -2.09 14.21 -8.78
C THR A 7 -1.24 14.09 -7.52
N GLU A 8 -1.70 13.36 -6.49
CA GLU A 8 -0.96 13.20 -5.24
C GLU A 8 0.30 12.34 -5.41
N PHE A 9 0.23 11.27 -6.20
CA PHE A 9 1.36 10.40 -6.51
C PHE A 9 2.45 11.16 -7.27
N ASN A 10 2.04 11.97 -8.26
CA ASN A 10 2.96 12.82 -9.01
C ASN A 10 3.66 13.84 -8.08
N LYS A 11 2.91 14.49 -7.19
CA LYS A 11 3.47 15.42 -6.20
C LYS A 11 4.46 14.75 -5.24
N ALA A 12 4.23 13.49 -4.89
CA ALA A 12 5.12 12.68 -4.06
C ALA A 12 6.35 12.15 -4.83
N GLY A 13 6.49 12.43 -6.13
CA GLY A 13 7.57 11.92 -6.97
C GLY A 13 7.43 10.43 -7.28
N CYS A 14 6.20 9.91 -7.26
CA CYS A 14 5.82 8.57 -7.66
C CYS A 14 5.05 8.58 -9.01
N GLY A 15 5.30 9.60 -9.82
CA GLY A 15 4.69 9.75 -11.14
C GLY A 15 5.52 9.09 -12.23
N ASN A 16 4.94 8.99 -13.42
CA ASN A 16 5.63 8.45 -14.60
C ASN A 16 6.84 9.33 -15.01
N ASP A 17 6.76 10.64 -14.77
CA ASP A 17 7.82 11.61 -15.05
C ASP A 17 9.08 11.43 -14.20
N THR A 18 8.94 10.83 -13.00
CA THR A 18 10.05 10.48 -12.12
C THR A 18 10.41 9.01 -12.17
N ASP A 19 9.89 8.28 -13.17
CA ASP A 19 10.00 6.82 -13.27
C ASP A 19 9.62 6.13 -11.95
N TYR A 20 8.52 6.60 -11.34
CA TYR A 20 8.00 6.12 -10.05
C TYR A 20 9.06 6.12 -8.92
N GLY A 21 10.06 7.00 -9.01
CA GLY A 21 11.14 7.13 -8.04
C GLY A 21 12.30 6.14 -8.20
N PHE A 22 12.24 5.22 -9.17
CA PHE A 22 13.28 4.20 -9.41
C PHE A 22 14.63 4.84 -9.77
N GLN A 23 14.64 5.83 -10.66
CA GLN A 23 15.87 6.54 -11.05
C GLN A 23 16.60 7.22 -9.88
N LYS A 24 15.87 7.60 -8.83
CA LYS A 24 16.44 8.26 -7.64
C LYS A 24 16.79 7.25 -6.52
N GLY A 25 16.58 5.95 -6.76
CA GLY A 25 16.74 4.93 -5.75
C GLY A 25 15.72 5.03 -4.60
N THR A 26 14.57 5.67 -4.84
CA THR A 26 13.46 5.79 -3.88
C THR A 26 12.16 5.28 -4.51
N PRO A 27 12.07 3.99 -4.84
CA PRO A 27 10.96 3.44 -5.63
C PRO A 27 9.63 3.57 -4.89
N CYS A 28 8.56 3.76 -5.67
CA CYS A 28 7.18 3.71 -5.21
C CYS A 28 6.51 2.46 -5.78
N ILE A 29 5.93 1.65 -4.90
CA ILE A 29 5.28 0.38 -5.26
C ILE A 29 3.77 0.51 -5.06
N ILE A 30 3.01 0.09 -6.07
CA ILE A 30 1.54 0.12 -6.06
C ILE A 30 0.99 -1.01 -5.18
N LEU A 31 0.06 -0.67 -4.30
CA LEU A 31 -0.76 -1.60 -3.53
C LEU A 31 -2.22 -1.47 -3.98
N SER A 32 -2.82 -2.58 -4.40
CA SER A 32 -4.21 -2.62 -4.87
C SER A 32 -4.91 -3.89 -4.39
N LEU A 33 -6.23 -3.82 -4.24
CA LEU A 33 -7.05 -4.96 -3.82
C LEU A 33 -7.65 -5.69 -5.03
N ASN A 34 -7.85 -6.99 -4.88
CA ASN A 34 -8.66 -7.79 -5.81
C ASN A 34 -10.10 -7.23 -5.90
N ARG A 35 -10.70 -7.32 -7.09
CA ARG A 35 -12.05 -6.81 -7.34
C ARG A 35 -13.09 -7.84 -6.89
N LEU A 36 -13.73 -7.58 -5.77
CA LEU A 36 -14.84 -8.39 -5.24
C LEU A 36 -16.16 -7.61 -5.38
N ILE A 37 -17.11 -8.19 -6.13
CA ILE A 37 -18.40 -7.53 -6.41
C ILE A 37 -19.17 -7.34 -5.11
N GLY A 38 -19.66 -6.12 -4.87
CA GLY A 38 -20.46 -5.78 -3.69
C GLY A 38 -19.64 -5.65 -2.39
N TRP A 39 -18.33 -5.88 -2.42
CA TRP A 39 -17.47 -5.71 -1.25
C TRP A 39 -17.15 -4.23 -1.03
N GLN A 40 -17.22 -3.79 0.22
CA GLN A 40 -16.81 -2.46 0.67
C GLN A 40 -16.08 -2.58 2.02
N PRO A 41 -15.14 -1.68 2.34
CA PRO A 41 -14.42 -1.74 3.60
C PRO A 41 -15.33 -1.47 4.79
N LYS A 42 -15.04 -2.13 5.92
CA LYS A 42 -15.66 -1.84 7.22
C LYS A 42 -14.64 -1.20 8.15
N ASP A 43 -15.10 -0.25 8.94
CA ASP A 43 -14.32 0.40 9.97
C ASP A 43 -14.06 -0.54 11.14
N TYR A 44 -12.89 -0.38 11.76
CA TYR A 44 -12.61 -0.99 13.06
C TYR A 44 -13.36 -0.24 14.15
N GLU A 45 -13.79 -0.97 15.17
CA GLU A 45 -14.13 -0.35 16.44
C GLU A 45 -12.89 0.30 17.06
N LYS A 46 -13.06 1.34 17.89
CA LYS A 46 -11.94 2.18 18.37
C LYS A 46 -10.84 1.40 19.10
N ASP A 47 -11.22 0.34 19.81
CA ASP A 47 -10.33 -0.55 20.58
C ASP A 47 -9.76 -1.70 19.74
N GLN A 48 -10.18 -1.84 18.49
CA GLN A 48 -9.74 -2.87 17.56
C GLN A 48 -8.78 -2.35 16.49
N ILE A 49 -8.47 -1.04 16.48
CA ILE A 49 -7.51 -0.45 15.53
C ILE A 49 -6.10 -0.96 15.89
N PRO A 50 -5.41 -1.66 14.95
CA PRO A 50 -4.03 -2.11 15.17
C PRO A 50 -3.07 -0.95 15.49
N ASP A 51 -2.10 -1.21 16.36
CA ASP A 51 -1.19 -0.18 16.89
C ASP A 51 -0.41 0.52 15.78
N GLU A 52 0.05 -0.24 14.79
CA GLU A 52 0.81 0.22 13.63
C GLU A 52 0.02 1.15 12.68
N LEU A 53 -1.31 1.18 12.81
CA LEU A 53 -2.19 2.01 12.00
C LEU A 53 -2.65 3.28 12.69
N LYS A 54 -2.50 3.40 14.02
CA LYS A 54 -3.14 4.47 14.82
C LYS A 54 -2.92 5.88 14.27
N ASP A 55 -1.74 6.16 13.71
CA ASP A 55 -1.37 7.48 13.18
C ASP A 55 -1.89 7.78 11.76
N ARG A 56 -2.41 6.76 11.07
CA ARG A 56 -2.83 6.80 9.65
C ARG A 56 -4.25 6.29 9.42
N TYR A 57 -4.84 5.62 10.40
CA TYR A 57 -6.18 5.09 10.30
C TYR A 57 -7.17 6.23 10.10
N ALA A 58 -8.00 6.10 9.06
CA ALA A 58 -9.12 6.98 8.80
C ALA A 58 -10.37 6.13 8.52
N PRO A 59 -11.51 6.43 9.17
CA PRO A 59 -12.78 5.77 8.84
C PRO A 59 -13.08 5.84 7.35
N GLY A 60 -13.66 4.77 6.81
CA GLY A 60 -13.97 4.60 5.40
C GLY A 60 -12.76 4.36 4.51
N HIS A 61 -11.54 4.13 5.04
CA HIS A 61 -10.35 3.86 4.23
C HIS A 61 -9.86 2.44 4.40
N ILE A 62 -9.23 1.90 3.35
CA ILE A 62 -8.40 0.70 3.43
C ILE A 62 -6.98 1.16 3.70
N THR A 63 -6.51 0.99 4.93
CA THR A 63 -5.15 1.35 5.33
C THR A 63 -4.19 0.23 4.97
N PHE A 64 -2.98 0.56 4.55
CA PHE A 64 -1.91 -0.41 4.30
C PHE A 64 -0.80 -0.27 5.34
N TYR A 65 -0.17 -1.37 5.71
CA TYR A 65 1.05 -1.37 6.50
C TYR A 65 2.05 -2.33 5.87
N CYS A 66 3.29 -1.89 5.74
CA CYS A 66 4.40 -2.61 5.17
C CYS A 66 5.57 -2.63 6.15
N ASN A 67 6.16 -3.79 6.29
CA ASN A 67 7.32 -4.08 7.13
C ASN A 67 8.25 -5.06 6.41
N GLY A 68 9.45 -5.23 6.95
CA GLY A 68 10.33 -6.31 6.59
C GLY A 68 9.79 -7.65 7.07
N THR A 69 10.12 -8.72 6.37
CA THR A 69 9.72 -10.09 6.78
C THR A 69 10.54 -10.65 7.95
N SER A 70 11.60 -9.94 8.35
CA SER A 70 12.48 -10.28 9.48
C SER A 70 12.99 -9.00 10.13
N GLU A 71 13.56 -9.09 11.34
CA GLU A 71 14.17 -7.93 12.03
C GLU A 71 15.25 -7.26 11.17
N ILE A 72 16.01 -8.05 10.39
CA ILE A 72 17.02 -7.51 9.48
C ILE A 72 16.35 -6.75 8.34
N ASP A 73 15.31 -7.30 7.74
CA ASP A 73 14.57 -6.62 6.67
C ASP A 73 13.90 -5.34 7.18
N ASP A 74 13.40 -5.34 8.42
CA ASP A 74 12.82 -4.17 9.10
C ASP A 74 13.84 -3.05 9.30
N GLU A 75 15.07 -3.40 9.65
CA GLU A 75 16.16 -2.41 9.72
C GLU A 75 16.55 -1.88 8.33
N LEU A 76 16.52 -2.73 7.30
CA LEU A 76 16.91 -2.36 5.93
C LEU A 76 15.87 -1.54 5.19
N ILE A 77 14.57 -1.83 5.36
CA ILE A 77 13.46 -1.07 4.77
C ILE A 77 13.40 0.35 5.35
N GLY A 78 13.63 0.48 6.66
CA GLY A 78 13.52 1.72 7.40
C GLY A 78 12.13 2.37 7.28
N ALA A 79 12.08 3.70 7.44
CA ALA A 79 10.82 4.43 7.33
C ALA A 79 10.32 4.48 5.88
N VAL A 80 9.08 4.04 5.66
CA VAL A 80 8.35 4.14 4.40
C VAL A 80 7.31 5.27 4.43
N GLU A 81 6.92 5.76 3.26
CA GLU A 81 5.85 6.76 3.10
C GLU A 81 4.68 6.17 2.32
N TYR A 82 3.46 6.34 2.83
CA TYR A 82 2.22 5.89 2.17
C TYR A 82 1.53 7.05 1.47
N ILE A 83 1.01 6.78 0.27
CA ILE A 83 0.36 7.77 -0.59
C ILE A 83 -0.94 7.16 -1.13
N PRO A 84 -2.13 7.67 -0.78
CA PRO A 84 -2.39 8.59 0.33
C PRO A 84 -1.93 8.00 1.67
N LYS A 85 -1.72 8.85 2.68
CA LYS A 85 -1.26 8.42 4.02
C LYS A 85 -2.23 7.42 4.66
N GLU A 86 -3.52 7.66 4.48
CA GLU A 86 -4.65 6.90 5.02
C GLU A 86 -4.94 5.62 4.23
N GLY A 87 -4.35 5.48 3.04
CA GLY A 87 -4.58 4.39 2.10
C GLY A 87 -5.69 4.67 1.09
N ILE A 88 -6.39 3.63 0.65
CA ILE A 88 -7.41 3.76 -0.40
C ILE A 88 -8.72 4.26 0.20
N ASP A 89 -9.26 5.34 -0.36
CA ASP A 89 -10.60 5.85 -0.01
C ASP A 89 -11.70 4.84 -0.38
N GLY A 90 -12.53 4.45 0.59
CA GLY A 90 -13.63 3.51 0.42
C GLY A 90 -14.70 3.98 -0.55
N ARG A 91 -14.74 5.26 -0.95
CA ARG A 91 -15.68 5.78 -1.97
C ARG A 91 -15.56 5.12 -3.34
N TYR A 92 -14.43 4.47 -3.62
CA TYR A 92 -14.23 3.71 -4.86
C TYR A 92 -14.89 2.32 -4.80
N TYR A 93 -15.44 1.95 -3.64
CA TYR A 93 -16.17 0.71 -3.37
C TYR A 93 -17.65 1.01 -3.07
N PRO A 94 -18.56 0.04 -3.27
CA PRO A 94 -18.29 -1.32 -3.74
C PRO A 94 -17.96 -1.40 -5.22
N TYR A 95 -17.15 -2.41 -5.59
CA TYR A 95 -16.99 -2.75 -6.99
C TYR A 95 -18.32 -3.29 -7.53
N ALA A 96 -18.82 -2.66 -8.59
CA ALA A 96 -19.90 -3.15 -9.40
C ALA A 96 -19.39 -3.32 -10.84
N VAL A 97 -19.94 -4.28 -11.58
CA VAL A 97 -19.59 -4.48 -12.99
C VAL A 97 -20.06 -3.27 -13.77
N MET A 98 -19.12 -2.35 -14.02
CA MET A 98 -19.37 -1.04 -14.59
C MET A 98 -18.33 -0.74 -15.66
N ASP A 99 -18.79 -0.24 -16.79
CA ASP A 99 -17.90 0.28 -17.82
C ASP A 99 -17.05 1.42 -17.27
N ASN A 100 -15.77 1.43 -17.64
CA ASN A 100 -14.79 2.43 -17.23
C ASN A 100 -14.54 2.53 -15.71
N TYR A 101 -14.72 1.42 -14.97
CA TYR A 101 -14.26 1.35 -13.58
C TYR A 101 -12.74 1.52 -13.49
N GLN A 102 -12.31 2.54 -12.75
CA GLN A 102 -10.91 2.78 -12.43
C GLN A 102 -10.62 2.16 -11.07
N GLN A 103 -9.75 1.15 -11.05
CA GLN A 103 -9.37 0.50 -9.80
C GLN A 103 -8.49 1.44 -8.99
N PRO A 104 -8.88 1.76 -7.74
CA PRO A 104 -8.07 2.58 -6.89
C PRO A 104 -6.83 1.81 -6.43
N PHE A 105 -5.80 2.56 -6.08
CA PHE A 105 -4.60 2.01 -5.46
C PHE A 105 -4.00 3.00 -4.47
N ALA A 106 -3.16 2.50 -3.58
CA ALA A 106 -2.21 3.31 -2.83
C ALA A 106 -0.80 3.00 -3.32
N MET A 107 0.18 3.82 -2.94
CA MET A 107 1.59 3.55 -3.14
C MET A 107 2.33 3.59 -1.81
N VAL A 108 3.32 2.73 -1.69
CA VAL A 108 4.32 2.79 -0.63
C VAL A 108 5.67 3.19 -1.24
N LYS A 109 6.28 4.24 -0.70
CA LYS A 109 7.54 4.80 -1.15
C LYS A 109 8.65 4.45 -0.17
N PHE A 110 9.71 3.84 -0.69
CA PHE A 110 10.88 3.44 0.08
C PHE A 110 11.97 4.49 -0.06
N LYS A 111 12.37 5.14 1.04
CA LYS A 111 13.28 6.29 0.98
C LYS A 111 14.76 5.93 1.11
N ASN A 112 15.07 4.86 1.83
CA ASN A 112 16.41 4.58 2.32
C ASN A 112 16.86 3.13 2.06
N LEU A 113 16.48 2.55 0.92
CA LEU A 113 16.90 1.18 0.59
C LEU A 113 18.42 1.06 0.50
N PRO A 114 19.05 0.00 1.03
CA PRO A 114 20.47 -0.28 0.84
C PRO A 114 20.80 -0.58 -0.64
N LYS A 115 22.04 -0.32 -1.07
CA LYS A 115 22.53 -0.82 -2.37
C LYS A 115 22.98 -2.27 -2.24
N ASN A 116 22.85 -3.03 -3.33
CA ASN A 116 23.35 -4.40 -3.48
C ASN A 116 22.91 -5.35 -2.35
N ARG A 117 21.70 -5.13 -1.83
CA ARG A 117 21.07 -6.00 -0.83
C ARG A 117 19.62 -6.19 -1.21
N ILE A 118 19.18 -7.45 -1.15
CA ILE A 118 17.78 -7.81 -1.26
C ILE A 118 17.12 -7.51 0.09
N VAL A 119 15.98 -6.84 0.04
CA VAL A 119 15.11 -6.59 1.20
C VAL A 119 13.78 -7.26 0.93
N MET A 120 13.36 -8.15 1.83
CA MET A 120 12.06 -8.82 1.74
C MET A 120 11.00 -8.00 2.47
N VAL A 121 9.99 -7.56 1.74
CA VAL A 121 8.92 -6.69 2.25
C VAL A 121 7.60 -7.45 2.25
N GLU A 122 6.87 -7.35 3.35
CA GLU A 122 5.48 -7.75 3.46
C GLU A 122 4.61 -6.51 3.61
N CYS A 123 3.47 -6.47 2.92
CA CYS A 123 2.47 -5.43 3.04
C CYS A 123 1.09 -6.06 3.26
N GLY A 124 0.40 -5.64 4.31
CA GLY A 124 -0.98 -5.99 4.62
C GLY A 124 -1.96 -4.86 4.27
N ALA A 125 -3.14 -5.22 3.79
CA ALA A 125 -4.30 -4.34 3.72
C ALA A 125 -5.18 -4.52 4.98
N TYR A 126 -5.74 -3.44 5.47
CA TYR A 126 -6.47 -3.41 6.75
C TYR A 126 -7.81 -2.71 6.59
N ALA A 127 -8.85 -3.44 6.97
CA ALA A 127 -10.22 -3.03 7.26
C ALA A 127 -10.83 -4.14 8.13
N ALA A 128 -11.87 -3.85 8.92
CA ALA A 128 -12.43 -4.83 9.86
C ALA A 128 -12.97 -6.12 9.20
N ASN A 129 -13.20 -6.10 7.89
CA ASN A 129 -13.64 -7.23 7.08
C ASN A 129 -12.59 -7.74 6.08
N ILE A 130 -11.31 -7.43 6.31
CA ILE A 130 -10.18 -8.05 5.61
C ILE A 130 -9.51 -9.00 6.61
N GLU A 131 -9.66 -10.29 6.37
CA GLU A 131 -8.92 -11.31 7.10
C GLU A 131 -7.52 -11.44 6.48
N GLN A 132 -6.51 -11.22 7.32
CA GLN A 132 -5.12 -11.49 6.98
C GLN A 132 -4.82 -12.94 7.32
N ASP A 133 -4.65 -13.75 6.28
CA ASP A 133 -4.36 -15.17 6.43
C ASP A 133 -3.04 -15.49 5.77
N GLN A 134 -2.08 -15.97 6.56
CA GLN A 134 -0.71 -16.24 6.10
C GLN A 134 -0.65 -17.44 5.16
N GLU A 135 -1.52 -18.44 5.35
CA GLU A 135 -1.53 -19.66 4.54
C GLU A 135 -2.03 -19.39 3.12
N SER A 136 -3.15 -18.70 2.98
CA SER A 136 -3.72 -18.31 1.69
C SER A 136 -3.13 -17.03 1.10
N ARG A 137 -2.29 -16.33 1.87
CA ARG A 137 -1.80 -14.96 1.58
C ARG A 137 -2.95 -13.98 1.31
N SER A 138 -4.10 -14.21 1.93
CA SER A 138 -5.24 -13.30 1.82
C SER A 138 -4.95 -12.01 2.58
N GLY A 139 -5.30 -10.87 1.98
CA GLY A 139 -5.11 -9.56 2.60
C GLY A 139 -3.66 -9.08 2.69
N MET A 140 -2.69 -9.85 2.17
CA MET A 140 -1.26 -9.55 2.26
C MET A 140 -0.53 -9.82 0.94
N VAL A 141 0.62 -9.18 0.78
CA VAL A 141 1.55 -9.44 -0.33
C VAL A 141 2.98 -9.36 0.16
N THR A 142 3.82 -10.27 -0.33
CA THR A 142 5.27 -10.25 -0.07
C THR A 142 6.01 -10.05 -1.39
N PHE A 143 7.05 -9.22 -1.39
CA PHE A 143 7.89 -8.97 -2.56
C PHE A 143 9.33 -8.62 -2.16
N GLU A 144 10.24 -8.73 -3.12
CA GLU A 144 11.66 -8.45 -2.94
C GLU A 144 12.03 -7.12 -3.59
N LEU A 145 12.84 -6.31 -2.89
CA LEU A 145 13.42 -5.08 -3.42
C LEU A 145 14.94 -5.21 -3.48
N LEU A 146 15.52 -4.88 -4.63
CA LEU A 146 16.96 -4.77 -4.83
C LEU A 146 17.28 -3.45 -5.53
N ARG A 147 18.14 -2.64 -4.92
CA ARG A 147 18.73 -1.47 -5.57
C ARG A 147 20.15 -1.80 -6.00
N GLU A 148 20.38 -1.96 -7.29
CA GLU A 148 21.71 -2.23 -7.85
C GLU A 148 22.63 -1.01 -7.76
N GLU A 149 23.93 -1.26 -7.73
CA GLU A 149 24.95 -0.25 -7.90
C GLU A 149 25.18 0.03 -9.38
N SER A 150 24.96 1.29 -9.78
CA SER A 150 25.23 1.83 -11.12
C SER A 150 26.71 2.08 -11.35
#